data_AF-A0AAD7EG05-F1
#
_entry.id   AF-A0AAD7EG05-F1
#
_cell.length_a   1.000
_cell.length_b   1.000
_cell.length_c   1.000
_cell.angle_alpha   90.00
_cell.angle_beta   90.00
_cell.angle_gamma   90.00
#
_symmetry.space_group_name_H-M   'P 1'
#
loop_
_entity.id
_entity.type
_entity.pdbx_description
1 polymer ?
#
loop_
_entity_poly.entity_id
_entity_poly.type
_entity_poly.pdbx_seq_one_letter_code
_entity_poly.pdbx_strand_id
1 'polypeptide(L)'
;LQYRAAMDSFVARDRDLHPLRLSDEDWKAIGLVAKWLEIFRNATTQMSTTKMIPMISTTHIVFHGLQQSIRDNIQLLLDEIAPEIEDGLISAYLKLSDYYTKFVESPYYTWAARALSFKFYIFL
;
A
#
# COMPACT_ATOMS: atom_id res chain seq x y z
N LEU A 1 -10.87 9.80 5.52
CA LEU A 1 -11.22 10.09 6.93
C LEU A 1 -11.76 11.51 7.16
N GLN A 2 -11.32 12.53 6.43
CA GLN A 2 -11.79 13.92 6.58
C GLN A 2 -13.33 14.08 6.57
N TYR A 3 -14.04 13.22 5.83
CA TYR A 3 -15.50 13.26 5.71
C TYR A 3 -16.25 12.34 6.68
N ARG A 4 -15.54 11.66 7.59
CA ARG A 4 -16.14 10.69 8.52
C ARG A 4 -17.33 11.29 9.29
N ALA A 5 -17.12 12.42 9.95
CA ALA A 5 -18.16 13.10 10.73
C ALA A 5 -19.37 13.52 9.87
N ALA A 6 -19.14 13.93 8.61
CA ALA A 6 -20.20 14.29 7.69
C ALA A 6 -21.02 13.04 7.25
N MET A 7 -20.34 11.92 6.98
CA MET A 7 -20.98 10.66 6.60
C MET A 7 -21.76 10.06 7.78
N ASP A 8 -21.16 10.01 8.97
CA ASP A 8 -21.83 9.54 10.19
C ASP A 8 -23.08 10.39 10.49
N SER A 9 -22.98 11.72 10.37
CA SER A 9 -24.13 12.62 10.54
C SER A 9 -25.19 12.45 9.45
N PHE A 10 -24.81 12.13 8.22
CA PHE A 10 -25.75 11.94 7.12
C PHE A 10 -26.53 10.63 7.29
N VAL A 11 -25.83 9.54 7.58
CA VAL A 11 -26.44 8.23 7.84
C VAL A 11 -27.34 8.27 9.08
N ALA A 12 -26.95 8.99 10.14
CA ALA A 12 -27.78 9.10 11.34
C ALA A 12 -29.10 9.88 11.16
N ARG A 13 -29.24 10.66 10.07
CA ARG A 13 -30.44 11.45 9.80
C ARG A 13 -31.48 10.69 8.99
N ASP A 14 -31.07 9.66 8.24
CA ASP A 14 -31.94 8.89 7.36
C ASP A 14 -31.99 7.43 7.83
N ARG A 15 -33.19 7.00 8.27
CA ARG A 15 -33.39 5.64 8.79
C ARG A 15 -33.16 4.57 7.74
N ASP A 16 -33.37 4.88 6.47
CA ASP A 16 -33.17 3.92 5.37
C ASP A 16 -31.67 3.65 5.14
N LEU A 17 -30.81 4.55 5.60
CA LEU A 17 -29.35 4.43 5.49
C LEU A 17 -28.69 3.82 6.73
N HIS A 18 -29.42 3.62 7.83
CA HIS A 18 -28.89 2.99 9.04
C HIS A 18 -28.16 1.65 8.81
N PRO A 19 -28.60 0.76 7.88
CA PRO A 19 -27.87 -0.47 7.59
C PRO A 19 -26.46 -0.24 7.01
N LEU A 20 -26.18 0.95 6.46
CA LEU A 20 -24.88 1.34 5.91
C LEU A 20 -23.98 2.04 6.94
N ARG A 21 -24.39 2.07 8.20
CA ARG A 21 -23.62 2.70 9.26
C ARG A 21 -22.36 1.88 9.53
N LEU A 22 -21.21 2.51 9.31
CA LEU A 22 -19.90 1.94 9.57
C LEU A 22 -19.58 1.98 11.06
N SER A 23 -18.97 0.91 11.57
CA SER A 23 -18.45 0.87 12.93
C SER A 23 -17.13 1.63 13.08
N ASP A 24 -16.63 1.75 14.31
CA ASP A 24 -15.31 2.36 14.54
C ASP A 24 -14.19 1.51 13.91
N GLU A 25 -14.36 0.18 13.92
CA GLU A 25 -13.48 -0.81 13.32
C GLU A 25 -13.45 -0.67 11.80
N ASP A 26 -14.62 -0.51 11.15
CA ASP A 26 -14.72 -0.25 9.71
C ASP A 26 -13.96 1.03 9.34
N TRP A 27 -14.12 2.09 10.12
CA TRP A 27 -13.42 3.36 9.89
C TRP A 27 -11.91 3.22 10.08
N LYS A 28 -11.46 2.39 11.03
CA LYS A 28 -10.05 2.07 11.23
C LYS A 28 -9.49 1.29 10.03
N ALA A 29 -10.22 0.29 9.53
CA ALA A 29 -9.85 -0.47 8.33
C ALA A 29 -9.74 0.44 7.10
N ILE A 30 -10.75 1.28 6.85
CA ILE A 30 -10.73 2.28 5.76
C ILE A 30 -9.52 3.23 5.90
N GLY A 31 -9.20 3.64 7.13
CA GLY A 31 -8.04 4.48 7.42
C GLY A 31 -6.72 3.83 7.02
N LEU A 32 -6.54 2.55 7.36
CA LEU A 32 -5.33 1.79 7.02
C LEU A 32 -5.19 1.59 5.51
N VAL A 33 -6.27 1.21 4.82
CA VAL A 33 -6.29 1.07 3.36
C VAL A 33 -6.02 2.42 2.67
N ALA A 34 -6.65 3.50 3.12
CA ALA A 34 -6.44 4.83 2.54
C ALA A 34 -5.00 5.32 2.71
N LYS A 35 -4.39 5.08 3.88
CA LYS A 35 -2.98 5.39 4.13
C LYS A 35 -2.07 4.59 3.20
N TRP A 36 -2.36 3.31 3.00
CA TRP A 36 -1.59 2.49 2.06
C TRP A 36 -1.71 2.98 0.62
N LEU A 37 -2.92 3.32 0.17
CA LEU A 37 -3.16 3.88 -1.16
C LEU A 37 -2.43 5.21 -1.38
N GLU A 38 -2.31 6.03 -0.34
CA GLU A 38 -1.49 7.25 -0.39
C GLU A 38 0.00 6.95 -0.56
N ILE A 39 0.55 5.99 0.18
CA ILE A 39 1.94 5.54 0.02
C ILE A 39 2.15 5.02 -1.41
N PHE A 40 1.23 4.21 -1.92
CA PHE A 40 1.26 3.69 -3.29
C PHE A 40 1.24 4.81 -4.34
N ARG A 41 0.34 5.79 -4.19
CA ARG A 41 0.26 6.96 -5.08
C ARG A 41 1.54 7.77 -5.06
N ASN A 42 2.11 8.02 -3.88
CA ASN A 42 3.35 8.79 -3.76
C ASN A 42 4.52 8.06 -4.44
N ALA A 43 4.65 6.75 -4.20
CA ALA A 43 5.66 5.90 -4.84
C ALA A 43 5.56 5.91 -6.38
N THR A 44 4.35 5.73 -6.92
CA THR A 44 4.11 5.73 -8.38
C THR A 44 4.31 7.11 -9.00
N THR A 45 3.94 8.18 -8.29
CA THR A 45 4.21 9.56 -8.72
C THR A 45 5.71 9.81 -8.82
N GLN A 46 6.48 9.46 -7.79
CA GLN A 46 7.95 9.58 -7.79
C GLN A 46 8.56 8.82 -8.97
N MET A 47 8.18 7.56 -9.18
CA MET A 47 8.65 6.75 -10.30
C MET A 47 8.32 7.37 -11.67
N SER A 48 7.16 8.03 -11.78
CA SER A 48 6.69 8.66 -13.03
C SER A 48 7.35 10.03 -13.29
N THR A 49 7.70 10.79 -12.25
CA THR A 49 8.38 12.09 -12.37
C THR A 49 9.88 11.99 -12.64
N THR A 50 10.50 10.83 -12.42
CA THR A 50 11.94 10.64 -12.62
C THR A 50 12.27 10.57 -14.12
N LYS A 51 12.39 11.73 -14.77
CA LYS A 51 12.67 11.89 -16.22
C LYS A 51 14.03 11.32 -16.66
N MET A 52 14.92 11.00 -15.73
CA MET A 52 16.24 10.43 -15.99
C MET A 52 16.26 8.99 -15.47
N ILE A 53 15.56 8.07 -16.14
CA ILE A 53 15.64 6.61 -15.97
C ILE A 53 15.35 6.17 -14.52
N PRO A 54 14.19 5.53 -14.24
CA PRO A 54 14.02 4.80 -12.99
C PRO A 54 15.19 3.85 -12.85
N MET A 55 16.10 4.14 -11.91
CA MET A 55 17.21 3.25 -11.65
C MET A 55 16.58 1.94 -11.22
N ILE A 56 16.90 0.88 -11.95
CA ILE A 56 16.37 -0.47 -11.76
C ILE A 56 16.35 -0.90 -10.27
N SER A 57 17.34 -0.46 -9.52
CA SER A 57 17.49 -0.58 -8.06
C SER A 57 16.46 0.21 -7.24
N THR A 58 16.17 1.45 -7.60
CA THR A 58 15.17 2.30 -6.95
C THR A 58 13.77 1.74 -7.14
N THR A 59 13.46 1.24 -8.33
CA THR A 59 12.21 0.54 -8.60
C THR A 59 12.08 -0.70 -7.70
N HIS A 60 13.12 -1.53 -7.63
CA HIS A 60 13.13 -2.72 -6.75
C HIS A 60 12.88 -2.38 -5.27
N ILE A 61 13.56 -1.36 -4.73
CA ILE A 61 13.39 -0.91 -3.34
C ILE A 61 11.97 -0.40 -3.08
N VAL A 62 11.41 0.40 -4.01
CA VAL A 62 10.05 0.92 -3.89
C VAL A 62 9.02 -0.21 -3.89
N PHE A 63 9.15 -1.19 -4.79
CA PHE A 63 8.26 -2.35 -4.84
C PHE A 63 8.34 -3.20 -3.56
N HIS A 64 9.55 -3.45 -3.07
CA HIS A 64 9.75 -4.17 -1.81
C HIS A 64 9.13 -3.41 -0.62
N GLY A 65 9.31 -2.09 -0.55
CA GLY A 65 8.70 -1.25 0.48
C GLY A 65 7.16 -1.29 0.45
N LEU A 66 6.56 -1.30 -0.75
CA LEU A 66 5.11 -1.44 -0.92
C LEU A 66 4.60 -2.79 -0.44
N GLN A 67 5.30 -3.88 -0.76
CA GLN A 67 4.94 -5.24 -0.30
C GLN A 67 5.00 -5.36 1.22
N GLN A 68 6.08 -4.86 1.82
CA GLN A 68 6.23 -4.88 3.27
C GLN A 68 5.11 -4.07 3.94
N SER A 69 4.78 -2.89 3.39
CA SER A 69 3.69 -2.07 3.92
C SER A 69 2.32 -2.74 3.80
N ILE A 70 2.01 -3.46 2.72
CA ILE A 70 0.76 -4.26 2.66
C ILE A 70 0.78 -5.34 3.74
N ARG A 71 1.89 -6.07 3.86
CA ARG A 71 2.01 -7.16 4.83
C ARG A 71 1.80 -6.67 6.26
N ASP A 72 2.40 -5.55 6.63
CA ASP A 72 2.24 -4.94 7.94
C ASP A 72 0.78 -4.51 8.17
N ASN A 73 0.11 -3.96 7.15
CA ASN A 73 -1.31 -3.62 7.23
C ASN A 73 -2.19 -4.86 7.40
N ILE A 74 -1.95 -5.95 6.65
CA ILE A 74 -2.69 -7.21 6.81
C ILE A 74 -2.54 -7.71 8.25
N GLN A 75 -1.31 -7.71 8.81
CA GLN A 75 -1.07 -8.12 10.19
C GLN A 75 -1.82 -7.27 11.22
N LEU A 76 -1.97 -5.96 10.98
CA LEU A 76 -2.71 -5.05 11.86
C LEU A 76 -4.24 -5.21 11.76
N LEU A 77 -4.72 -5.94 10.74
CA LEU A 77 -6.13 -6.04 10.39
C LEU A 77 -6.75 -7.43 10.69
N LEU A 78 -5.92 -8.44 10.98
CA LEU A 78 -6.31 -9.85 11.06
C LEU A 78 -7.30 -10.24 12.17
N ASP A 79 -7.71 -9.33 13.04
CA ASP A 79 -8.64 -9.68 14.11
C ASP A 79 -10.13 -9.39 13.78
N GLU A 80 -10.45 -8.43 12.91
CA GLU A 80 -11.85 -7.92 12.78
C GLU A 80 -12.23 -7.36 11.40
N ILE A 81 -11.58 -7.79 10.30
CA ILE A 81 -11.87 -7.25 8.96
C ILE A 81 -12.92 -8.05 8.19
N ALA A 82 -13.75 -7.32 7.42
CA ALA A 82 -14.63 -7.89 6.40
C ALA A 82 -13.81 -8.67 5.35
N PRO A 83 -14.18 -9.91 5.02
CA PRO A 83 -13.39 -10.83 4.19
C PRO A 83 -13.07 -10.27 2.79
N GLU A 84 -13.92 -9.37 2.27
CA GLU A 84 -13.71 -8.72 0.97
C GLU A 84 -12.50 -7.75 0.98
N ILE A 85 -12.25 -7.07 2.10
CA ILE A 85 -11.10 -6.16 2.23
C ILE A 85 -9.82 -6.97 2.39
N GLU A 86 -9.88 -8.07 3.13
CA GLU A 86 -8.77 -9.02 3.26
C GLU A 86 -8.37 -9.59 1.89
N ASP A 87 -9.34 -10.09 1.11
CA ASP A 87 -9.10 -10.62 -0.23
C ASP A 87 -8.52 -9.55 -1.18
N GLY A 88 -9.00 -8.31 -1.07
CA GLY A 88 -8.45 -7.18 -1.82
C GLY A 88 -6.98 -6.90 -1.47
N LEU A 89 -6.62 -6.92 -0.19
CA LEU A 89 -5.24 -6.71 0.28
C LEU A 89 -4.32 -7.87 -0.11
N ILE A 90 -4.79 -9.11 0.02
CA ILE A 90 -4.06 -10.31 -0.42
C ILE A 90 -3.84 -10.27 -1.94
N SER A 91 -4.87 -9.95 -2.71
CA SER A 91 -4.79 -9.81 -4.16
C SER A 91 -3.79 -8.72 -4.57
N ALA A 92 -3.79 -7.58 -3.87
CA ALA A 92 -2.81 -6.51 -4.11
C ALA A 92 -1.38 -6.97 -3.77
N TYR A 93 -1.19 -7.69 -2.66
CA TYR A 93 0.10 -8.27 -2.28
C TYR A 93 0.60 -9.26 -3.34
N LEU A 94 -0.24 -10.21 -3.76
CA LEU A 94 0.08 -11.19 -4.80
C LEU A 94 0.43 -10.50 -6.12
N LYS A 95 -0.33 -9.48 -6.51
CA LYS A 95 -0.05 -8.72 -7.74
C LYS A 95 1.32 -8.04 -7.69
N LEU A 96 1.68 -7.44 -6.56
CA LEU A 96 3.02 -6.87 -6.37
C LEU A 96 4.10 -7.96 -6.37
N SER A 97 3.81 -9.14 -5.80
CA SER A 97 4.70 -10.30 -5.84
C SER A 97 4.97 -10.80 -7.26
N ASP A 98 3.96 -10.84 -8.12
CA ASP A 98 4.15 -11.22 -9.53
C ASP A 98 5.07 -10.25 -10.26
N TYR A 99 4.95 -8.94 -9.99
CA TYR A 99 5.89 -7.95 -10.52
C TYR A 99 7.30 -8.14 -9.96
N TYR A 100 7.41 -8.52 -8.69
CA TYR A 100 8.70 -8.82 -8.07
C TYR A 100 9.40 -10.02 -8.70
N THR A 101 8.68 -11.10 -8.98
CA THR A 101 9.22 -12.30 -9.63
C THR A 101 9.83 -11.98 -11.01
N LYS A 102 9.21 -11.08 -11.77
CA LYS A 102 9.76 -10.58 -13.06
C LYS A 102 11.09 -9.85 -12.91
N PHE A 103 11.37 -9.25 -11.76
CA PHE A 103 12.67 -8.65 -11.46
C PHE A 103 13.71 -9.70 -11.05
N VAL A 104 13.30 -10.80 -10.42
CA VAL A 104 14.19 -11.89 -10.00
C VAL A 104 14.65 -12.76 -11.17
N GLU A 105 13.82 -12.91 -12.20
CA GLU A 105 14.15 -13.63 -13.44
C GLU A 105 15.34 -13.03 -14.20
N SER A 106 15.70 -11.77 -13.91
CA SER A 106 16.82 -11.07 -14.53
C SER A 106 17.84 -10.62 -13.46
N PRO A 107 19.09 -11.12 -13.49
CA PRO A 107 20.10 -10.82 -12.47
C PRO A 107 20.53 -9.34 -12.44
N TYR A 108 20.18 -8.56 -13.47
CA TYR A 108 20.49 -7.13 -13.55
C TYR A 108 19.78 -6.30 -12.47
N TYR A 109 18.57 -6.71 -12.04
CA TYR A 109 17.80 -5.98 -11.00
C TYR A 109 18.40 -6.14 -9.60
N THR A 110 18.77 -7.36 -9.24
CA THR A 110 19.39 -7.68 -7.95
C THR A 110 20.82 -7.15 -7.82
N TRP A 111 21.61 -7.16 -8.91
CA TRP A 111 22.96 -6.57 -8.92
C TRP A 111 22.95 -5.04 -8.74
N ALA A 112 22.09 -4.33 -9.47
CA ALA A 112 22.01 -2.87 -9.35
C ALA A 112 21.51 -2.42 -7.97
N ALA A 113 20.57 -3.16 -7.36
CA ALA A 113 20.08 -2.87 -6.01
C ALA A 113 21.17 -3.03 -4.94
N ARG A 114 21.98 -4.09 -5.02
CA ARG A 114 23.10 -4.34 -4.10
C ARG A 114 24.24 -3.33 -4.25
N ALA A 115 24.48 -2.81 -5.45
CA ALA A 115 25.52 -1.81 -5.68
C ALA A 115 25.21 -0.44 -5.01
N LEU A 116 23.92 -0.12 -4.82
CA LEU A 116 23.48 1.13 -4.19
C LEU A 116 23.37 1.05 -2.67
N SER A 117 23.06 -0.11 -2.10
CA SER A 117 23.07 -0.30 -0.64
C SER A 117 24.47 -0.10 -0.03
N PHE A 118 25.55 -0.26 -0.80
CA PHE A 118 26.93 0.06 -0.37
C PHE A 118 27.23 1.57 -0.34
N LYS A 119 26.48 2.40 -1.09
CA LYS A 119 26.66 3.87 -1.09
C LYS A 119 25.82 4.59 -0.04
N PHE A 120 24.72 4.00 0.42
CA PHE A 120 23.88 4.60 1.46
C PHE A 120 24.48 4.52 2.88
N TYR A 121 25.46 3.64 3.11
CA TYR A 121 26.17 3.56 4.41
C TYR A 121 27.27 4.62 4.61
N ILE A 122 27.56 5.45 3.60
CA ILE A 122 28.58 6.52 3.69
C ILE A 122 27.95 7.91 3.93
N PHE A 123 26.62 8.02 3.90
CA PHE A 123 25.90 9.29 4.10
C PHE A 123 24.81 9.23 5.20
N LEU A 124 24.95 8.31 6.16
CA LEU A 124 24.14 8.27 7.38
C LEU A 124 25.05 8.23 8.61
#